data_AF-A0A1F4NRA9-F1
#
_entry.id   AF-A0A1F4NRA9-F1
#
_cell.length_a   1.000
_cell.length_b   1.000
_cell.length_c   1.000
_cell.angle_alpha   90.00
_cell.angle_beta   90.00
_cell.angle_gamma   90.00
#
_symmetry.space_group_name_H-M   'P 1'
#
loop_
_entity.id
_entity.type
_entity.pdbx_description
1 polymer ?
#
loop_
_entity_poly.entity_id
_entity_poly.type
_entity_poly.pdbx_seq_one_letter_code
_entity_poly.pdbx_strand_id
1 'polypeptide(L)'
;MSFLNLFKFGYYFDSMPGYTFPGFWIVLIILIVVFVVSLAGSFRLSRARDMSGHKKMLWSSWVNLGYLLSLVGLAWLFFRYQGVVYLNWRLWPALLAIGVVGWTGYLIYLSRWVLPQKLSRQQEKVSQAYYFRHRKGRRKR
;
A
#
# COMPACT_ATOMS: atom_id res chain seq x y z
N MET A 1 24.61 -17.46 -4.13
CA MET A 1 23.43 -18.37 -4.10
C MET A 1 22.78 -18.35 -5.47
N SER A 2 22.46 -19.52 -6.03
CA SER A 2 21.90 -19.62 -7.39
C SER A 2 20.43 -19.19 -7.42
N PHE A 3 20.02 -18.35 -8.39
CA PHE A 3 18.65 -17.84 -8.55
C PHE A 3 17.58 -18.95 -8.60
N LEU A 4 17.97 -20.16 -9.01
CA LEU A 4 17.11 -21.34 -9.09
C LEU A 4 16.60 -21.83 -7.71
N ASN A 5 17.23 -21.44 -6.60
CA ASN A 5 16.78 -21.82 -5.27
C ASN A 5 15.52 -21.07 -4.80
N LEU A 6 15.17 -19.95 -5.45
CA LEU A 6 13.94 -19.19 -5.16
C LEU A 6 12.67 -19.97 -5.57
N PHE A 7 12.78 -20.99 -6.43
CA PHE A 7 11.62 -21.80 -6.84
C PHE A 7 11.46 -23.10 -6.04
N LYS A 8 12.39 -23.41 -5.12
CA LYS A 8 12.30 -24.61 -4.30
C LYS A 8 11.43 -24.34 -3.08
N PHE A 9 10.26 -24.96 -3.01
CA PHE A 9 9.32 -24.81 -1.90
C PHE A 9 10.00 -25.07 -0.53
N GLY A 10 10.85 -26.11 -0.44
CA GLY A 10 11.61 -26.44 0.78
C GLY A 10 12.58 -25.36 1.27
N TYR A 11 13.06 -24.47 0.38
CA TYR A 11 13.95 -23.36 0.76
C TYR A 11 13.25 -22.33 1.67
N TYR A 12 11.91 -22.25 1.62
CA TYR A 12 11.13 -21.30 2.43
C TYR A 12 10.79 -21.80 3.83
N PHE A 13 10.81 -23.13 4.03
CA PHE A 13 10.59 -23.80 5.32
C PHE A 13 11.90 -24.03 6.08
N ASP A 14 13.03 -23.82 5.41
CA ASP A 14 14.34 -23.98 6.02
C ASP A 14 14.59 -22.87 7.04
N SER A 15 14.85 -23.29 8.29
CA SER A 15 15.02 -22.40 9.43
C SER A 15 16.43 -21.82 9.41
N MET A 16 16.61 -20.64 8.81
CA MET A 16 17.94 -20.00 8.81
C MET A 16 18.29 -19.50 10.23
N PRO A 17 19.51 -19.73 10.73
CA PRO A 17 19.87 -19.45 12.11
C PRO A 17 19.88 -17.94 12.40
N GLY A 18 19.12 -17.52 13.42
CA GLY A 18 19.33 -16.32 14.24
C GLY A 18 19.31 -14.93 13.59
N TYR A 19 19.46 -13.92 14.45
CA TYR A 19 19.57 -12.48 14.17
C TYR A 19 20.90 -12.07 13.50
N THR A 20 21.80 -13.03 13.23
CA THR A 20 23.17 -12.81 12.76
C THR A 20 23.27 -12.50 11.26
N PHE A 21 22.15 -12.27 10.58
CA PHE A 21 22.16 -11.85 9.18
C PHE A 21 22.71 -10.40 9.05
N PRO A 22 23.74 -10.16 8.21
CA PRO A 22 24.40 -8.86 8.11
C PRO A 22 23.49 -7.69 7.71
N GLY A 23 22.33 -7.95 7.09
CA GLY A 23 21.36 -6.93 6.71
C GLY A 23 20.25 -6.65 7.73
N PHE A 24 20.22 -7.29 8.91
CA PHE A 24 19.15 -7.12 9.90
C PHE A 24 18.96 -5.64 10.29
N TRP A 25 20.04 -4.97 10.69
CA TRP A 25 20.01 -3.57 11.12
C TRP A 25 19.61 -2.61 9.99
N ILE A 26 20.05 -2.90 8.76
CA ILE A 26 19.68 -2.10 7.58
C ILE A 26 18.17 -2.20 7.35
N VAL A 27 17.61 -3.41 7.34
CA VAL A 27 16.17 -3.63 7.15
C VAL A 27 15.35 -3.00 8.29
N LEU A 28 15.84 -3.12 9.53
CA LEU A 28 15.22 -2.47 10.70
C LEU A 28 15.14 -0.94 10.50
N ILE A 29 16.25 -0.29 10.15
CA ILE A 29 16.31 1.16 9.91
C ILE A 29 15.34 1.55 8.78
N ILE A 30 15.34 0.82 7.66
CA ILE A 30 14.44 1.07 6.54
C ILE A 30 12.97 0.98 6.99
N LEU A 31 12.60 -0.05 7.74
CA LEU A 31 11.22 -0.22 8.22
C LEU A 31 10.80 0.88 9.21
N ILE A 32 11.70 1.30 10.09
CA ILE A 32 11.45 2.44 11.00
C ILE A 32 11.25 3.72 10.21
N VAL A 33 12.10 4.01 9.23
CA VAL A 33 11.96 5.20 8.38
C VAL A 33 10.63 5.17 7.61
N VAL A 34 10.28 4.03 7.02
CA VAL A 34 8.99 3.85 6.31
C VAL A 34 7.80 4.04 7.26
N PHE A 35 7.89 3.53 8.50
CA PHE A 35 6.87 3.73 9.52
C PHE A 35 6.67 5.20 9.85
N VAL A 36 7.75 5.92 10.14
CA VAL A 36 7.73 7.35 10.49
C VAL A 36 7.21 8.19 9.33
N VAL A 37 7.65 7.92 8.10
CA VAL A 37 7.17 8.60 6.90
C VAL A 37 5.68 8.34 6.67
N SER A 38 5.22 7.11 6.86
CA SER A 38 3.80 6.76 6.74
C SER A 38 2.95 7.46 7.80
N LEU A 39 3.44 7.51 9.04
CA LEU A 39 2.77 8.22 10.14
C LEU A 39 2.71 9.73 9.89
N ALA A 40 3.83 10.35 9.51
CA ALA A 40 3.86 11.77 9.14
C ALA A 40 2.96 12.07 7.93
N GLY A 41 2.93 11.16 6.95
CA GLY A 41 2.07 11.20 5.78
C GLY A 41 0.59 11.19 6.15
N SER A 42 0.17 10.33 7.08
CA SER A 42 -1.23 10.25 7.52
C SER A 42 -1.69 11.54 8.21
N PHE A 43 -0.85 12.11 9.07
CA PHE A 43 -1.12 13.40 9.72
C PHE A 43 -1.24 14.55 8.72
N ARG A 44 -0.30 14.65 7.76
CA ARG A 44 -0.36 15.67 6.69
C ARG A 44 -1.60 15.50 5.83
N LEU A 45 -1.95 14.26 5.47
CA LEU A 45 -3.10 13.97 4.64
C LEU A 45 -4.44 14.27 5.35
N SER A 46 -4.50 14.08 6.67
CA SER A 46 -5.65 14.48 7.48
C SER A 46 -5.87 16.00 7.45
N ARG A 47 -4.78 16.77 7.56
CA ARG A 47 -4.81 18.25 7.54
C ARG A 47 -5.00 18.86 6.15
N ALA A 48 -4.68 18.13 5.08
CA ALA A 48 -4.87 18.59 3.71
C ALA A 48 -6.37 18.67 3.36
N ARG A 49 -6.91 19.90 3.40
CA ARG A 49 -8.29 20.22 2.98
C ARG A 49 -8.42 20.44 1.47
N ASP A 50 -7.35 20.88 0.81
CA ASP A 50 -7.38 21.29 -0.61
C ASP A 50 -7.14 20.14 -1.61
N MET A 51 -6.89 18.92 -1.13
CA MET A 51 -6.72 17.77 -2.01
C MET A 51 -8.07 17.24 -2.50
N SER A 52 -8.20 17.11 -3.83
CA SER A 52 -9.35 16.42 -4.44
C SER A 52 -9.54 15.05 -3.78
N GLY A 53 -10.78 14.68 -3.43
CA GLY A 53 -11.08 13.47 -2.66
C GLY A 53 -10.48 12.18 -3.24
N HIS A 54 -10.39 12.10 -4.56
CA HIS A 54 -9.75 11.01 -5.29
C HIS A 54 -8.23 10.89 -5.05
N LYS A 55 -7.50 12.01 -5.11
CA LYS A 55 -6.07 12.05 -4.77
C LYS A 55 -5.84 11.73 -3.29
N LYS A 56 -6.74 12.19 -2.41
CA LYS A 56 -6.68 11.90 -0.97
C LYS A 56 -6.86 10.41 -0.70
N MET A 57 -7.81 9.76 -1.36
CA MET A 57 -8.03 8.31 -1.24
C MET A 57 -6.81 7.50 -1.71
N LEU A 58 -6.21 7.85 -2.85
CA LEU A 58 -4.99 7.18 -3.33
C LEU A 58 -3.83 7.33 -2.35
N TRP A 59 -3.51 8.57 -1.95
CA TRP A 59 -2.43 8.82 -1.00
C TRP A 59 -2.68 8.14 0.34
N SER A 60 -3.93 8.12 0.82
CA SER A 60 -4.28 7.41 2.04
C SER A 60 -4.05 5.92 1.91
N SER A 61 -4.31 5.34 0.73
CA SER A 61 -4.08 3.92 0.49
C SER A 61 -2.59 3.57 0.44
N TRP A 62 -1.76 4.43 -0.15
CA TRP A 62 -0.30 4.29 -0.15
C TRP A 62 0.29 4.41 1.25
N VAL A 63 -0.15 5.42 2.00
CA VAL A 63 0.25 5.61 3.40
C VAL A 63 -0.16 4.41 4.26
N ASN A 64 -1.37 3.88 4.07
CA ASN A 64 -1.84 2.71 4.81
C ASN A 64 -1.04 1.44 4.46
N LEU A 65 -0.68 1.26 3.19
CA LEU A 65 0.20 0.17 2.76
C LEU A 65 1.57 0.29 3.46
N GLY A 66 2.20 1.47 3.41
CA GLY A 66 3.48 1.71 4.07
C GLY A 66 3.42 1.47 5.58
N TYR A 67 2.33 1.90 6.23
CA TYR A 67 2.09 1.67 7.64
C TYR A 67 1.94 0.19 7.98
N LEU A 68 1.08 -0.54 7.26
CA LEU A 68 0.91 -1.99 7.45
C LEU A 68 2.21 -2.75 7.21
N LEU A 69 2.92 -2.44 6.13
CA LEU A 69 4.17 -3.10 5.78
C LEU A 69 5.24 -2.90 6.85
N SER A 70 5.38 -1.67 7.34
CA SER A 70 6.34 -1.37 8.39
C SER A 70 5.95 -1.99 9.73
N LEU A 71 4.68 -1.97 10.11
CA LEU A 71 4.21 -2.58 11.36
C LEU A 71 4.38 -4.10 11.34
N VAL A 72 3.93 -4.78 10.28
CA VAL A 72 4.07 -6.23 10.15
C VAL A 72 5.55 -6.62 9.98
N GLY A 73 6.34 -5.84 9.23
CA GLY A 73 7.78 -6.08 9.08
C GLY A 73 8.54 -5.93 10.39
N LEU A 74 8.22 -4.91 11.20
CA LEU A 74 8.83 -4.70 12.52
C LEU A 74 8.42 -5.80 13.51
N ALA A 75 7.14 -6.17 13.52
CA ALA A 75 6.65 -7.29 14.34
C ALA A 75 7.38 -8.59 13.97
N TRP A 76 7.53 -8.87 12.67
CA TRP A 76 8.28 -10.02 12.20
C TRP A 76 9.75 -10.00 12.60
N LEU A 77 10.45 -8.85 12.45
CA LEU A 77 11.83 -8.70 12.91
C LEU A 77 11.95 -8.88 14.43
N PHE A 78 10.97 -8.41 15.20
CA PHE A 78 10.92 -8.61 16.64
C PHE A 78 10.82 -10.09 17.01
N PHE A 79 9.89 -10.84 16.41
CA PHE A 79 9.78 -12.29 16.65
C PHE A 79 11.01 -13.07 16.21
N ARG A 80 11.66 -12.60 15.14
CA ARG A 80 12.93 -13.15 14.68
C ARG A 80 14.07 -12.89 15.66
N TYR A 81 14.11 -11.70 16.26
CA TYR A 81 15.07 -11.38 17.33
C TYR A 81 14.85 -12.24 18.58
N GLN A 82 13.59 -12.50 18.93
CA GLN A 82 13.21 -13.41 20.03
C GLN A 82 13.48 -14.90 19.73
N GLY A 83 13.93 -15.24 18.51
CA GLY A 83 14.29 -16.62 18.15
C GLY A 83 13.10 -17.57 18.02
N VAL A 84 11.88 -17.05 17.82
CA VAL A 84 10.69 -17.90 17.70
C VAL A 84 10.75 -18.70 16.38
N VAL A 85 10.92 -20.02 16.49
CA VAL A 85 11.24 -20.93 15.37
C VAL A 85 10.27 -20.80 14.19
N TYR A 86 8.96 -20.81 14.44
CA TYR A 86 7.93 -20.77 13.39
C TYR A 86 7.80 -19.41 12.68
N LEU A 87 8.14 -18.32 13.38
CA LEU A 87 8.06 -16.96 12.83
C LEU A 87 9.34 -16.56 12.08
N ASN A 88 10.44 -17.28 12.30
CA ASN A 88 11.71 -17.06 11.61
C ASN A 88 11.75 -17.70 10.20
N TRP A 89 10.66 -18.34 9.76
CA TRP A 89 10.57 -18.91 8.42
C TRP A 89 10.66 -17.82 7.34
N ARG A 90 11.37 -18.13 6.25
CA ARG A 90 11.50 -17.23 5.09
C ARG A 90 10.17 -17.05 4.34
N LEU A 91 9.19 -17.91 4.63
CA LEU A 91 7.82 -17.85 4.13
C LEU A 91 7.14 -16.50 4.46
N TRP A 92 7.34 -15.97 5.66
CA TRP A 92 6.70 -14.70 6.08
C TRP A 92 7.14 -13.49 5.25
N PRO A 93 8.45 -13.18 5.10
CA PRO A 93 8.88 -12.09 4.24
C PRO A 93 8.54 -12.34 2.76
N ALA A 94 8.50 -13.59 2.30
CA ALA A 94 8.07 -13.93 0.94
C ALA A 94 6.58 -13.62 0.72
N LEU A 95 5.70 -13.99 1.67
CA LEU A 95 4.29 -13.65 1.65
C LEU A 95 4.06 -12.14 1.70
N LEU A 96 4.81 -11.43 2.54
CA LEU A 96 4.78 -9.97 2.59
C LEU A 96 5.18 -9.36 1.25
N ALA A 97 6.24 -9.87 0.60
CA ALA A 97 6.66 -9.39 -0.71
C ALA A 97 5.57 -9.60 -1.77
N ILE A 98 4.94 -10.78 -1.81
CA ILE A 98 3.82 -11.07 -2.72
C ILE A 98 2.64 -10.13 -2.44
N GLY A 99 2.29 -9.94 -1.17
CA GLY A 99 1.22 -9.02 -0.76
C GLY A 99 1.48 -7.58 -1.19
N VAL A 100 2.70 -7.08 -1.00
CA VAL A 100 3.12 -5.74 -1.45
C VAL A 100 3.04 -5.61 -2.96
N VAL A 101 3.53 -6.59 -3.71
CA VAL A 101 3.47 -6.57 -5.19
C VAL A 101 2.03 -6.59 -5.68
N GLY A 102 1.17 -7.44 -5.12
CA GLY A 102 -0.25 -7.49 -5.46
C GLY A 102 -0.97 -6.17 -5.14
N TRP A 103 -0.73 -5.60 -3.96
CA TRP A 103 -1.38 -4.37 -3.54
C TRP A 103 -0.89 -3.15 -4.30
N THR A 104 0.40 -3.06 -4.58
CA THR A 104 0.96 -1.99 -5.43
C THR A 104 0.41 -2.08 -6.86
N GLY A 105 0.32 -3.28 -7.43
CA GLY A 105 -0.35 -3.52 -8.71
C GLY A 105 -1.81 -3.06 -8.72
N TYR A 106 -2.57 -3.39 -7.67
CA TYR A 106 -3.95 -2.94 -7.49
C TYR A 106 -4.07 -1.41 -7.41
N LEU A 107 -3.19 -0.73 -6.67
CA LEU A 107 -3.18 0.74 -6.58
C LEU A 107 -2.83 1.40 -7.91
N ILE A 108 -1.90 0.83 -8.67
CA ILE A 108 -1.55 1.30 -10.02
C ILE A 108 -2.74 1.13 -10.96
N TYR A 109 -3.42 -0.02 -10.91
CA TYR A 109 -4.62 -0.28 -11.70
C TYR A 109 -5.73 0.72 -11.37
N LEU A 110 -5.99 0.96 -10.08
CA LEU A 110 -7.01 1.90 -9.62
C LEU A 110 -6.70 3.34 -10.05
N SER A 111 -5.42 3.73 -9.98
CA SER A 111 -4.92 5.03 -10.43
C SER A 111 -5.08 5.25 -11.94
N ARG A 112 -4.69 4.28 -12.77
CA ARG A 112 -4.67 4.44 -14.22
C ARG A 112 -6.00 4.18 -14.92
N TRP A 113 -6.83 3.27 -14.40
CA TRP A 113 -8.00 2.78 -15.14
C TRP A 113 -9.32 3.23 -14.51
N VAL A 114 -9.44 3.14 -13.19
CA VAL A 114 -10.71 3.37 -12.49
C VAL A 114 -10.96 4.87 -12.24
N LEU A 115 -9.92 5.58 -11.82
CA LEU A 115 -10.00 7.01 -11.50
C LEU A 115 -10.34 7.93 -12.67
N PRO A 116 -9.71 7.82 -13.86
CA PRO A 116 -10.08 8.67 -14.99
C PRO A 116 -11.51 8.39 -15.48
N GLN A 117 -11.96 7.14 -15.46
CA GLN A 117 -13.33 6.78 -15.84
C GLN A 117 -14.39 7.33 -14.86
N LYS A 118 -14.08 7.41 -13.56
CA LYS A 118 -14.99 8.01 -12.57
C LYS A 118 -15.09 9.53 -12.73
N LEU A 119 -13.98 10.19 -13.08
CA LEU A 119 -13.93 11.63 -13.31
C LEU A 119 -14.74 12.04 -14.54
N SER A 120 -14.64 11.31 -15.66
CA SER A 120 -15.42 11.59 -16.87
C SER A 120 -16.93 11.43 -16.64
N ARG A 121 -17.34 10.36 -15.95
CA ARG A 121 -18.74 10.13 -15.57
C ARG A 121 -19.29 11.20 -14.62
N GLN A 122 -18.48 11.73 -13.71
CA GLN A 122 -18.89 12.84 -12.85
C GLN A 122 -19.09 14.13 -13.66
N GLN A 123 -18.19 14.43 -14.60
CA GLN A 123 -18.34 15.60 -15.47
C GLN A 123 -19.58 15.51 -16.36
N GLU A 124 -19.87 14.34 -16.93
CA GLU A 124 -21.10 14.10 -17.71
C GLU A 124 -22.37 14.30 -16.88
N LYS A 125 -22.39 13.81 -15.63
CA LYS A 125 -23.55 14.03 -14.75
C LYS A 125 -23.76 15.50 -14.43
N VAL A 126 -22.68 16.26 -14.20
CA VAL A 126 -22.75 17.70 -13.93
C VAL A 126 -23.24 18.47 -15.16
N SER A 127 -22.71 18.16 -16.35
CA SER A 127 -23.15 18.82 -17.59
C SER A 127 -24.59 18.47 -17.94
N GLN A 128 -25.01 17.21 -17.83
CA GLN A 128 -26.41 16.81 -18.00
C GLN A 128 -27.33 17.52 -17.00
N ALA A 129 -26.98 17.55 -15.72
CA ALA A 129 -27.76 18.26 -14.70
C ALA A 129 -27.90 19.77 -15.02
N TYR A 130 -26.84 20.39 -15.53
CA TYR A 130 -26.87 21.78 -16.00
C TYR A 130 -27.87 21.98 -17.15
N TYR A 131 -27.84 21.09 -18.16
CA TYR A 131 -28.78 21.11 -19.28
C TYR A 131 -30.24 20.91 -18.86
N PHE A 132 -30.51 19.95 -17.96
CA PHE A 132 -31.87 19.70 -17.46
C PHE A 132 -32.41 20.87 -16.62
N ARG A 133 -31.56 21.57 -15.87
CA ARG A 133 -31.95 22.74 -15.07
C ARG A 133 -32.35 23.91 -15.95
N HIS A 134 -31.59 24.19 -17.02
CA HIS A 134 -31.91 25.26 -17.98
C HIS A 134 -33.16 24.96 -18.81
N ARG A 135 -33.37 23.69 -19.21
CA ARG A 135 -34.55 23.29 -19.98
C ARG A 135 -35.86 23.44 -19.20
N LYS A 136 -35.86 23.18 -17.88
CA LYS A 136 -37.04 23.40 -17.02
C LYS A 136 -37.41 24.87 -16.86
N GLY A 137 -36.44 25.79 -16.88
CA GLY A 137 -36.69 27.23 -16.77
C GLY A 137 -37.40 27.83 -17.99
N ARG A 138 -37.14 27.31 -19.20
CA ARG A 138 -37.76 27.80 -20.44
C ARG A 138 -39.20 27.31 -20.66
N ARG A 139 -39.64 26.24 -19.99
CA ARG A 139 -40.98 25.65 -20.16
C ARG A 139 -42.05 26.26 -19.24
N LYS A 140 -41.65 27.18 -18.35
CA LYS A 140 -42.52 27.87 -17.38
C LYS A 140 -42.84 29.32 -17.77
N ARG A 141 -42.33 29.80 -18.91
CA ARG A 141 -42.76 31.03 -19.58
C ARG A 141 -43.60 30.64 -20.78
#